data_AF-U4K1A9-F1
#
_entry.id   AF-U4K1A9-F1
#
_cell.length_a   1.000
_cell.length_b   1.000
_cell.length_c   1.000
_cell.angle_alpha   90.00
_cell.angle_beta   90.00
_cell.angle_gamma   90.00
#
_symmetry.space_group_name_H-M   'P 1'
#
loop_
_entity.id
_entity.type
_entity.pdbx_description
1 polymer ?
#
loop_
_entity_poly.entity_id
_entity_poly.type
_entity_poly.pdbx_seq_one_letter_code
_entity_poly.pdbx_strand_id
1 'polypeptide(L)'
;MKSLWIVMFSLLLSACSTSIPKEVVELSYKMDKDMTHVEQAYVDLVRQHIAVLKKHREDYLYNEWVPALLEDWIAEGMLIEMAQGKVVYDNQVDDFVAVDKPNRLAQLNGVKEWALVATDEIEAKRRELIVPLEKAESVMLADIRQNFALMKQVNQTITAHLNSIREVQDVQNELLEIVDLDQLRNNINQQLSELSDQASQGLDKVRELNKKSQPYLEKVK
;
A
#
# COMPACT_ATOMS: atom_id res chain seq x y z
N MET A 1 52.75 -11.16 53.23
CA MET A 1 52.44 -10.34 52.04
C MET A 1 51.66 -11.08 50.94
N LYS A 2 51.88 -12.38 50.68
CA LYS A 2 51.11 -13.14 49.66
C LYS A 2 49.64 -13.41 50.02
N SER A 3 49.31 -13.50 51.32
CA SER A 3 47.93 -13.73 51.79
C SER A 3 47.01 -12.49 51.70
N LEU A 4 47.57 -11.28 51.65
CA LEU A 4 46.77 -10.04 51.54
C LEU A 4 46.24 -9.82 50.11
N TRP A 5 46.95 -10.34 49.11
CA TRP A 5 46.60 -10.19 47.69
C TRP A 5 45.46 -11.12 47.27
N ILE A 6 45.32 -12.27 47.93
CA ILE A 6 44.24 -13.23 47.68
C ILE A 6 42.90 -12.69 48.20
N VAL A 7 42.88 -12.02 49.35
CA VAL A 7 41.66 -11.42 49.93
C VAL A 7 41.17 -10.22 49.10
N MET A 8 42.10 -9.43 48.53
CA MET A 8 41.76 -8.29 47.67
C MET A 8 41.18 -8.72 46.32
N PHE A 9 41.54 -9.91 45.81
CA PHE A 9 40.98 -10.46 44.56
C PHE A 9 39.58 -11.07 44.77
N SER A 10 39.27 -11.58 45.98
CA SER A 10 37.95 -12.11 46.32
C SER A 10 36.87 -11.04 46.46
N LEU A 11 37.24 -9.80 46.81
CA LEU A 11 36.33 -8.66 46.96
C LEU A 11 35.90 -8.02 45.63
N LEU A 12 36.61 -8.31 44.52
CA LEU A 12 36.24 -7.83 43.18
C LEU A 12 35.19 -8.72 42.51
N LEU A 13 34.99 -9.96 42.99
CA LEU A 13 34.01 -10.90 42.44
C LEU A 13 32.60 -10.73 43.02
N SER A 14 32.45 -10.00 44.12
CA SER A 14 31.14 -9.61 44.68
C SER A 14 30.54 -8.35 44.04
N ALA A 15 31.22 -7.73 43.06
CA ALA A 15 30.70 -6.59 42.31
C ALA A 15 29.66 -6.99 41.23
N CYS A 16 29.47 -8.29 40.96
CA CYS A 16 28.46 -8.78 40.01
C CYS A 16 27.08 -9.06 40.64
N SER A 17 26.85 -8.69 41.90
CA SER A 17 25.51 -8.74 42.52
C SER A 17 24.82 -7.38 42.43
N THR A 18 24.67 -6.83 41.23
CA THR A 18 23.89 -5.61 41.03
C THR A 18 22.43 -5.98 40.87
N SER A 19 21.64 -5.73 41.92
CA SER A 19 20.20 -5.59 41.81
C SER A 19 19.87 -4.62 40.68
N ILE A 20 19.01 -5.04 39.75
CA ILE A 20 18.60 -4.20 38.62
C ILE A 20 17.87 -2.96 39.18
N PRO A 21 18.32 -1.73 38.86
CA PRO A 21 17.66 -0.50 39.32
C PRO A 21 16.22 -0.40 38.79
N LYS A 22 15.30 0.17 39.57
CA LYS A 22 13.89 0.35 39.16
C LYS A 22 13.76 1.18 37.88
N GLU A 23 14.71 2.09 37.69
CA GLU A 23 14.86 2.97 36.55
C GLU A 23 15.02 2.19 35.23
N VAL A 24 15.61 0.98 35.27
CA VAL A 24 15.78 0.12 34.08
C VAL A 24 14.46 -0.54 33.67
N VAL A 25 13.61 -0.90 34.63
CA VAL A 25 12.25 -1.41 34.39
C VAL A 25 11.32 -0.29 33.89
N GLU A 26 11.41 0.90 34.48
CA GLU A 26 10.64 2.06 34.00
C GLU A 26 11.03 2.46 32.56
N LEU A 27 12.31 2.34 32.22
CA LEU A 27 12.80 2.58 30.86
C LEU A 27 12.22 1.57 29.86
N SER A 28 12.08 0.30 30.21
CA SER A 28 11.50 -0.72 29.32
C SER A 28 10.00 -0.49 29.08
N TYR A 29 9.25 -0.05 30.09
CA TYR A 29 7.85 0.39 29.91
C TYR A 29 7.74 1.62 28.99
N LYS A 30 8.65 2.58 29.13
CA LYS A 30 8.70 3.74 28.23
C LYS A 30 9.02 3.34 26.80
N MET A 31 9.91 2.36 26.61
CA MET A 31 10.25 1.82 25.29
C MET A 31 9.04 1.20 24.58
N ASP A 32 8.17 0.48 25.30
CA ASP A 32 6.92 -0.08 24.72
C ASP A 32 5.98 1.02 24.19
N LYS A 33 5.84 2.10 24.96
CA LYS A 33 5.05 3.27 24.57
C LYS A 33 5.65 3.97 23.34
N ASP A 34 6.97 4.17 23.34
CA ASP A 34 7.68 4.80 22.23
C ASP A 34 7.58 3.95 20.95
N MET A 35 7.68 2.62 21.06
CA MET A 35 7.50 1.69 19.93
C MET A 35 6.10 1.76 19.33
N THR A 36 5.06 1.96 20.15
CA THR A 36 3.69 2.18 19.65
C THR A 36 3.56 3.49 18.87
N HIS A 37 4.20 4.57 19.34
CA HIS A 37 4.22 5.83 18.60
C HIS A 37 4.97 5.73 17.27
N VAL A 38 6.10 5.02 17.26
CA VAL A 38 6.89 4.82 16.04
C VAL A 38 6.16 3.93 15.04
N GLU A 39 5.51 2.84 15.49
CA GLU A 39 4.64 2.00 14.65
C GLU A 39 3.58 2.86 13.94
N GLN A 40 2.90 3.73 14.69
CA GLN A 40 1.86 4.59 14.14
C GLN A 40 2.42 5.57 13.09
N ALA A 41 3.61 6.14 13.34
CA ALA A 41 4.26 7.03 12.38
C ALA A 41 4.59 6.33 11.06
N TYR A 42 5.06 5.07 11.10
CA TYR A 42 5.30 4.28 9.89
C TYR A 42 4.00 3.92 9.17
N VAL A 43 2.95 3.55 9.90
CA VAL A 43 1.62 3.29 9.33
C VAL A 43 1.10 4.53 8.60
N ASP A 44 1.24 5.71 9.21
CA ASP A 44 0.78 6.96 8.62
C ASP A 44 1.60 7.36 7.39
N LEU A 45 2.92 7.16 7.42
CA LEU A 45 3.80 7.38 6.26
C LEU A 45 3.38 6.53 5.07
N VAL A 46 3.19 5.22 5.27
CA VAL A 46 2.77 4.30 4.20
C VAL A 46 1.43 4.74 3.60
N ARG A 47 0.44 5.03 4.45
CA ARG A 47 -0.88 5.49 4.00
C ARG A 47 -0.81 6.76 3.18
N GLN A 48 -0.04 7.76 3.65
CA GLN A 48 0.13 9.02 2.93
C GLN A 48 0.82 8.81 1.58
N HIS A 49 1.88 8.00 1.55
CA HIS A 49 2.61 7.70 0.31
C HIS A 49 1.72 6.99 -0.72
N ILE A 50 1.00 5.96 -0.30
CA ILE A 50 0.04 5.24 -1.15
C ILE A 50 -1.07 6.17 -1.64
N ALA A 51 -1.58 7.07 -0.80
CA ALA A 51 -2.60 8.03 -1.19
C ALA A 51 -2.12 8.96 -2.31
N VAL A 52 -0.86 9.41 -2.27
CA VAL A 52 -0.24 10.20 -3.36
C VAL A 52 -0.16 9.38 -4.65
N LEU A 53 0.28 8.12 -4.57
CA LEU A 53 0.36 7.25 -5.75
C LEU A 53 -1.03 6.99 -6.35
N LYS A 54 -2.04 6.71 -5.52
CA LYS A 54 -3.45 6.56 -5.97
C LYS A 54 -3.94 7.82 -6.65
N LYS A 55 -3.67 9.00 -6.07
CA LYS A 55 -4.02 10.30 -6.68
C LYS A 55 -3.39 10.45 -8.07
N HIS A 56 -2.10 10.15 -8.24
CA HIS A 56 -1.45 10.20 -9.55
C HIS A 56 -2.10 9.25 -10.57
N ARG A 57 -2.57 8.07 -10.14
CA ARG A 57 -3.32 7.14 -11.02
C ARG A 57 -4.68 7.68 -11.40
N GLU A 58 -5.40 8.30 -10.47
CA GLU A 58 -6.69 8.93 -10.76
C GLU A 58 -6.52 10.16 -11.67
N ASP A 59 -5.49 10.97 -11.44
CA ASP A 59 -5.17 12.11 -12.31
C ASP A 59 -4.86 11.63 -13.74
N TYR A 60 -4.08 10.56 -13.89
CA TYR A 60 -3.87 9.91 -15.19
C TYR A 60 -5.17 9.37 -15.80
N LEU A 61 -5.97 8.65 -15.02
CA LEU A 61 -7.24 8.08 -15.47
C LEU A 61 -8.14 9.17 -16.03
N TYR A 62 -8.44 10.20 -15.24
CA TYR A 62 -9.47 11.18 -15.60
C TYR A 62 -8.98 12.28 -16.52
N ASN A 63 -7.69 12.62 -16.54
CA ASN A 63 -7.17 13.71 -17.37
C ASN A 63 -6.44 13.25 -18.63
N GLU A 64 -6.04 11.98 -18.73
CA GLU A 64 -5.36 11.45 -19.92
C GLU A 64 -6.16 10.29 -20.56
N TRP A 65 -6.49 9.26 -19.78
CA TRP A 65 -7.05 8.02 -20.33
C TRP A 65 -8.54 8.11 -20.69
N VAL A 66 -9.38 8.63 -19.79
CA VAL A 66 -10.81 8.80 -20.01
C VAL A 66 -11.09 9.72 -21.20
N PRO A 67 -10.46 10.90 -21.33
CA PRO A 67 -10.66 11.73 -22.52
C PRO A 67 -10.35 11.00 -23.82
N ALA A 68 -9.23 10.26 -23.88
CA ALA A 68 -8.87 9.49 -25.06
C ALA A 68 -9.86 8.35 -25.35
N LEU A 69 -10.30 7.60 -24.33
CA LEU A 69 -11.34 6.58 -24.49
C LEU A 69 -12.63 7.20 -25.06
N LEU A 70 -13.09 8.30 -24.47
CA LEU A 70 -14.36 8.90 -24.84
C LEU A 70 -14.34 9.46 -26.27
N GLU A 71 -13.20 9.97 -26.76
CA GLU A 71 -13.08 10.41 -28.15
C GLU A 71 -13.41 9.26 -29.13
N ASP A 72 -12.78 8.10 -28.94
CA ASP A 72 -12.99 6.91 -29.78
C ASP A 72 -14.42 6.39 -29.62
N TRP A 73 -14.90 6.30 -28.38
CA TRP A 73 -16.23 5.76 -28.07
C TRP A 73 -17.41 6.62 -28.47
N ILE A 74 -17.26 7.95 -28.49
CA ILE A 74 -18.28 8.85 -29.02
C ILE A 74 -18.45 8.59 -30.51
N ALA A 75 -17.35 8.41 -31.23
CA ALA A 75 -17.35 8.16 -32.67
C ALA A 75 -17.90 6.76 -33.00
N GLU A 76 -17.40 5.72 -32.34
CA GLU A 76 -17.79 4.33 -32.56
C GLU A 76 -19.21 4.02 -32.10
N GLY A 77 -19.60 4.57 -30.96
CA GLY A 77 -20.95 4.41 -30.41
C GLY A 77 -22.00 5.31 -31.05
N MET A 78 -21.64 6.08 -32.08
CA MET A 78 -22.49 7.06 -32.78
C MET A 78 -23.33 7.92 -31.82
N LEU A 79 -22.72 8.35 -30.71
CA LEU A 79 -23.44 8.99 -29.61
C LEU A 79 -24.08 10.31 -30.07
N ILE A 80 -23.39 11.06 -30.93
CA ILE A 80 -23.88 12.34 -31.46
C ILE A 80 -25.11 12.11 -32.34
N GLU A 81 -25.02 11.17 -33.28
CA GLU A 81 -26.10 10.80 -34.19
C GLU A 81 -27.31 10.26 -33.43
N MET A 82 -27.06 9.47 -32.39
CA MET A 82 -28.09 8.91 -31.52
C MET A 82 -28.78 9.98 -30.69
N ALA A 83 -28.02 10.91 -30.10
CA ALA A 83 -28.56 12.04 -29.35
C ALA A 83 -29.33 13.03 -30.25
N GLN A 84 -28.92 13.17 -31.51
CA GLN A 84 -29.66 13.92 -32.54
C GLN A 84 -30.88 13.17 -33.07
N GLY A 85 -31.02 11.88 -32.73
CA GLY A 85 -32.13 11.06 -33.15
C GLY A 85 -32.10 10.58 -34.58
N LYS A 86 -30.91 10.53 -35.18
CA LYS A 86 -30.67 10.06 -36.56
C LYS A 86 -30.51 8.55 -36.63
N VAL A 87 -29.98 7.95 -35.56
CA VAL A 87 -29.75 6.51 -35.44
C VAL A 87 -30.28 5.98 -34.11
N VAL A 88 -30.56 4.68 -34.07
CA VAL A 88 -30.80 3.91 -32.84
C VAL A 88 -30.02 2.61 -32.92
N TYR A 89 -29.53 2.10 -31.79
CA TYR A 89 -28.94 0.77 -31.74
C TYR A 89 -30.05 -0.29 -31.79
N ASP A 90 -29.96 -1.24 -32.71
CA ASP A 90 -30.92 -2.33 -32.87
C ASP A 90 -30.28 -3.67 -32.49
N ASN A 91 -30.70 -4.19 -31.34
CA ASN A 91 -30.22 -5.46 -30.79
C ASN A 91 -30.50 -6.68 -31.68
N GLN A 92 -31.41 -6.60 -32.66
CA GLN A 92 -31.71 -7.72 -33.56
C GLN A 92 -30.66 -7.87 -34.67
N VAL A 93 -30.10 -6.74 -35.11
CA VAL A 93 -29.07 -6.69 -36.15
C VAL A 93 -27.67 -6.39 -35.60
N ASP A 94 -27.59 -6.10 -34.29
CA ASP A 94 -26.37 -5.80 -33.55
C ASP A 94 -25.57 -4.63 -34.14
N ASP A 95 -26.31 -3.63 -34.63
CA ASP A 95 -25.75 -2.46 -35.30
C ASP A 95 -26.68 -1.25 -35.15
N PHE A 96 -26.16 -0.08 -35.48
CA PHE A 96 -26.93 1.14 -35.53
C PHE A 96 -27.70 1.28 -36.84
N VAL A 97 -28.98 1.57 -36.72
CA VAL A 97 -29.88 1.74 -37.86
C VAL A 97 -30.39 3.18 -37.94
N ALA A 98 -30.44 3.71 -39.17
CA ALA A 98 -31.00 5.03 -39.42
C ALA A 98 -32.52 5.04 -39.17
N VAL A 99 -33.03 6.14 -38.63
CA VAL A 99 -34.46 6.30 -38.34
C VAL A 99 -35.05 7.54 -39.02
N ASP A 100 -36.15 7.36 -39.75
CA ASP A 100 -36.84 8.45 -40.46
C ASP A 100 -37.54 9.44 -39.50
N LYS A 101 -37.90 8.97 -38.31
CA LYS A 101 -38.53 9.78 -37.27
C LYS A 101 -37.86 9.55 -35.92
N PRO A 102 -37.48 10.62 -35.20
CA PRO A 102 -36.93 10.53 -33.86
C PRO A 102 -37.82 9.74 -32.88
N ASN A 103 -37.36 8.58 -32.42
CA ASN A 103 -37.95 7.87 -31.28
C ASN A 103 -37.24 8.28 -29.99
N ARG A 104 -37.82 9.23 -29.24
CA ARG A 104 -37.21 9.80 -28.03
C ARG A 104 -36.90 8.76 -26.95
N LEU A 105 -37.74 7.73 -26.81
CA LEU A 105 -37.51 6.69 -25.80
C LEU A 105 -36.34 5.79 -26.18
N ALA A 106 -36.24 5.42 -27.47
CA ALA A 106 -35.11 4.65 -27.98
C ALA A 106 -33.80 5.44 -27.88
N GLN A 107 -33.81 6.74 -28.20
CA GLN A 107 -32.66 7.63 -28.06
C GLN A 107 -32.19 7.71 -26.60
N LEU A 108 -33.11 7.96 -25.67
CA LEU A 108 -32.78 8.03 -24.25
C LEU A 108 -32.21 6.70 -23.75
N ASN A 109 -32.77 5.57 -24.19
CA ASN A 109 -32.27 4.26 -23.81
C ASN A 109 -30.88 3.97 -24.39
N GLY A 110 -30.61 4.35 -25.63
CA GLY A 110 -29.29 4.17 -26.23
C GLY A 110 -28.23 5.06 -25.58
N VAL A 111 -28.53 6.32 -25.28
CA VAL A 111 -27.61 7.20 -24.54
C VAL A 111 -27.36 6.67 -23.13
N LYS A 112 -28.39 6.16 -22.46
CA LYS A 112 -28.27 5.51 -21.15
C LYS A 112 -27.37 4.28 -21.24
N GLU A 113 -27.56 3.41 -22.23
CA GLU A 113 -26.76 2.21 -22.41
C GLU A 113 -25.30 2.57 -22.67
N TRP A 114 -25.03 3.49 -23.60
CA TRP A 114 -23.70 4.01 -23.87
C TRP A 114 -23.01 4.52 -22.60
N ALA A 115 -23.73 5.29 -21.76
CA ALA A 115 -23.19 5.82 -20.51
C ALA A 115 -22.90 4.72 -19.48
N LEU A 116 -23.71 3.66 -19.42
CA LEU A 116 -23.49 2.51 -18.53
C LEU A 116 -22.23 1.75 -18.96
N VAL A 117 -22.11 1.41 -20.24
CA VAL A 117 -20.93 0.71 -20.77
C VAL A 117 -19.68 1.57 -20.52
N ALA A 118 -19.78 2.91 -20.67
CA ALA A 118 -18.62 3.81 -20.49
C ALA A 118 -18.17 3.84 -19.04
N THR A 119 -19.14 3.90 -18.14
CA THR A 119 -18.87 3.85 -16.72
C THR A 119 -18.21 2.52 -16.33
N ASP A 120 -18.69 1.40 -16.89
CA ASP A 120 -18.15 0.08 -16.59
C ASP A 120 -16.70 -0.08 -17.05
N GLU A 121 -16.35 0.39 -18.25
CA GLU A 121 -14.97 0.39 -18.75
C GLU A 121 -14.05 1.31 -17.93
N ILE A 122 -14.52 2.50 -17.58
CA ILE A 122 -13.76 3.45 -16.73
C ILE A 122 -13.50 2.82 -15.36
N GLU A 123 -14.51 2.19 -14.76
CA GLU A 123 -14.38 1.52 -13.46
C GLU A 123 -13.49 0.27 -13.54
N ALA A 124 -13.55 -0.49 -14.63
CA ALA A 124 -12.63 -1.60 -14.88
C ALA A 124 -11.18 -1.11 -14.93
N LYS A 125 -10.92 -0.02 -15.67
CA LYS A 125 -9.58 0.57 -15.74
C LYS A 125 -9.14 1.14 -14.40
N ARG A 126 -10.06 1.79 -13.66
CA ARG A 126 -9.78 2.28 -12.30
C ARG A 126 -9.33 1.15 -11.39
N ARG A 127 -10.03 0.01 -11.39
CA ARG A 127 -9.64 -1.16 -10.60
C ARG A 127 -8.27 -1.70 -11.01
N GLU A 128 -8.00 -1.80 -12.30
CA GLU A 128 -6.69 -2.22 -12.82
C GLU A 128 -5.54 -1.35 -12.27
N LEU A 129 -5.76 -0.04 -12.17
CA LEU A 129 -4.75 0.91 -11.70
C LEU A 129 -4.62 0.98 -10.17
N ILE A 130 -5.72 0.84 -9.42
CA ILE A 130 -5.76 1.11 -7.98
C ILE A 130 -5.58 -0.14 -7.13
N VAL A 131 -6.20 -1.27 -7.50
CA VAL A 131 -6.17 -2.51 -6.70
C VAL A 131 -4.74 -3.02 -6.41
N PRO A 132 -3.79 -2.96 -7.36
CA PRO A 132 -2.40 -3.34 -7.06
C PRO A 132 -1.76 -2.50 -5.95
N LEU A 133 -2.07 -1.20 -5.88
CA LEU A 133 -1.57 -0.31 -4.83
C LEU A 133 -2.21 -0.62 -3.47
N GLU A 134 -3.50 -0.95 -3.43
CA GLU A 134 -4.19 -1.39 -2.21
C GLU A 134 -3.62 -2.70 -1.67
N LYS A 135 -3.28 -3.63 -2.57
CA LYS A 135 -2.63 -4.88 -2.18
C LYS A 135 -1.24 -4.63 -1.60
N ALA A 136 -0.45 -3.77 -2.24
CA ALA A 136 0.88 -3.39 -1.74
C ALA A 136 0.79 -2.70 -0.36
N GLU A 137 -0.15 -1.78 -0.18
CA GLU A 137 -0.44 -1.13 1.10
C GLU A 137 -0.77 -2.14 2.19
N SER A 138 -1.66 -3.10 1.90
CA SER A 138 -2.05 -4.13 2.87
C SER A 138 -0.87 -5.00 3.32
N VAL A 139 -0.03 -5.44 2.37
CA VAL A 139 1.18 -6.23 2.66
C VAL A 139 2.14 -5.43 3.54
N MET A 140 2.43 -4.19 3.17
CA MET A 140 3.37 -3.35 3.89
C MET A 140 2.89 -3.02 5.32
N LEU A 141 1.61 -2.75 5.50
CA LEU A 141 1.02 -2.54 6.82
C LEU A 141 1.03 -3.82 7.67
N ALA A 142 0.87 -4.99 7.07
CA ALA A 142 1.00 -6.26 7.77
C ALA A 142 2.44 -6.50 8.24
N ASP A 143 3.43 -6.27 7.37
CA ASP A 143 4.85 -6.40 7.69
C ASP A 143 5.26 -5.45 8.84
N ILE A 144 4.83 -4.18 8.79
CA ILE A 144 5.08 -3.20 9.85
C ILE A 144 4.52 -3.73 11.18
N ARG A 145 3.22 -4.09 11.21
CA ARG A 145 2.57 -4.56 12.44
C ARG A 145 3.23 -5.82 13.00
N GLN A 146 3.59 -6.76 12.14
CA GLN A 146 4.27 -7.99 12.56
C GLN A 146 5.63 -7.68 13.20
N ASN A 147 6.44 -6.83 12.58
CA ASN A 147 7.74 -6.47 13.11
C ASN A 147 7.64 -5.69 14.44
N PHE A 148 6.70 -4.74 14.56
CA PHE A 148 6.48 -4.04 15.82
C PHE A 148 5.89 -4.96 16.91
N ALA A 149 5.04 -5.93 16.56
CA ALA A 149 4.55 -6.93 17.50
C ALA A 149 5.69 -7.81 18.04
N LEU A 150 6.61 -8.27 17.19
CA LEU A 150 7.79 -9.03 17.59
C LEU A 150 8.68 -8.23 18.54
N MET A 151 8.96 -6.96 18.22
CA MET A 151 9.79 -6.12 19.09
C MET A 151 9.09 -5.86 20.44
N LYS A 152 7.78 -5.60 20.46
CA LYS A 152 7.01 -5.43 21.71
C LYS A 152 7.04 -6.71 22.55
N GLN A 153 6.89 -7.87 21.93
CA GLN A 153 7.01 -9.16 22.62
C GLN A 153 8.40 -9.34 23.25
N VAL A 154 9.47 -9.02 22.53
CA VAL A 154 10.84 -9.04 23.06
C VAL A 154 10.98 -8.07 24.25
N ASN A 155 10.48 -6.85 24.14
CA ASN A 155 10.54 -5.88 25.23
C ASN A 155 9.70 -6.30 26.45
N GLN A 156 8.56 -6.96 26.24
CA GLN A 156 7.75 -7.55 27.30
C GLN A 156 8.48 -8.71 28.00
N THR A 157 9.13 -9.59 27.23
CA THR A 157 9.98 -10.66 27.77
C THR A 157 11.14 -10.08 28.59
N ILE A 158 11.83 -9.06 28.07
CA ILE A 158 12.87 -8.33 28.82
C ILE A 158 12.27 -7.72 30.09
N THR A 159 11.15 -7.02 30.02
CA THR A 159 10.50 -6.39 31.19
C THR A 159 10.09 -7.44 32.23
N ALA A 160 9.55 -8.57 31.79
CA ALA A 160 9.22 -9.70 32.66
C ALA A 160 10.48 -10.28 33.31
N HIS A 161 11.58 -10.42 32.58
CA HIS A 161 12.88 -10.83 33.12
C HIS A 161 13.49 -9.79 34.05
N LEU A 162 13.42 -8.49 33.77
CA LEU A 162 13.92 -7.46 34.69
C LEU A 162 13.13 -7.49 36.01
N ASN A 163 11.81 -7.75 35.92
CA ASN A 163 10.96 -7.99 37.07
C ASN A 163 11.29 -9.33 37.77
N SER A 164 11.60 -10.40 37.02
CA SER A 164 11.90 -11.74 37.57
C SER A 164 13.32 -11.91 38.06
N ILE A 165 14.33 -11.22 37.52
CA ILE A 165 15.74 -11.22 37.99
C ILE A 165 15.83 -10.47 39.32
N ARG A 166 14.86 -9.60 39.62
CA ARG A 166 14.57 -9.17 40.99
C ARG A 166 14.19 -10.33 41.92
N GLU A 167 13.86 -11.51 41.38
CA GLU A 167 13.41 -12.76 42.02
C GLU A 167 14.02 -14.09 41.45
N VAL A 168 15.21 -14.10 40.79
CA VAL A 168 16.02 -15.27 40.28
C VAL A 168 16.17 -15.42 38.73
N GLN A 169 17.37 -15.84 38.28
CA GLN A 169 17.96 -16.02 36.91
C GLN A 169 17.27 -17.10 36.03
N ASP A 170 17.23 -17.14 34.67
CA ASP A 170 18.11 -16.79 33.52
C ASP A 170 17.29 -16.54 32.22
N VAL A 171 17.78 -15.74 31.25
CA VAL A 171 17.74 -16.00 29.77
C VAL A 171 18.85 -15.19 29.08
N GLN A 172 19.82 -15.85 28.45
CA GLN A 172 20.75 -15.24 27.51
C GLN A 172 20.89 -16.19 26.31
N ASN A 173 20.45 -15.71 25.14
CA ASN A 173 20.90 -16.04 23.77
C ASN A 173 19.80 -15.84 22.71
N GLU A 174 18.51 -15.82 23.08
CA GLU A 174 17.40 -15.73 22.12
C GLU A 174 16.99 -14.29 21.74
N LEU A 175 17.40 -13.29 22.54
CA LEU A 175 16.93 -11.89 22.38
C LEU A 175 17.79 -11.04 21.42
N LEU A 176 19.05 -11.41 21.20
CA LEU A 176 20.00 -10.60 20.41
C LEU A 176 19.81 -10.72 18.89
N GLU A 177 19.07 -11.72 18.42
CA GLU A 177 18.78 -11.90 16.98
C GLU A 177 17.58 -11.06 16.49
N ILE A 178 16.77 -10.48 17.39
CA ILE A 178 15.41 -10.01 17.05
C ILE A 178 15.29 -8.47 16.94
N VAL A 179 16.29 -7.69 17.36
CA VAL A 179 16.17 -6.22 17.45
C VAL A 179 17.24 -5.51 16.62
N ASP A 180 17.01 -5.38 15.31
CA ASP A 180 17.70 -4.40 14.47
C ASP A 180 16.71 -3.39 13.87
N LEU A 181 16.52 -2.29 14.61
CA LEU A 181 15.64 -1.17 14.22
C LEU A 181 16.14 -0.44 12.97
N ASP A 182 17.45 -0.42 12.73
CA ASP A 182 18.03 0.18 11.52
C ASP A 182 17.70 -0.67 10.30
N GLN A 183 17.72 -2.00 10.42
CA GLN A 183 17.29 -2.92 9.37
C GLN A 183 15.80 -2.75 9.04
N LEU A 184 14.92 -2.60 10.03
CA LEU A 184 13.49 -2.34 9.81
C LEU A 184 13.27 -1.04 9.03
N ARG A 185 13.92 0.06 9.45
CA ARG A 185 13.86 1.35 8.74
C ARG A 185 14.31 1.21 7.30
N ASN A 186 15.44 0.55 7.07
CA ASN A 186 16.02 0.38 5.73
C ASN A 186 15.11 -0.46 4.84
N ASN A 187 14.52 -1.54 5.35
CA ASN A 187 13.58 -2.38 4.61
C ASN A 187 12.31 -1.60 4.22
N ILE A 188 11.74 -0.83 5.14
CA ILE A 188 10.55 -0.01 4.85
C ILE A 188 10.86 1.03 3.78
N ASN A 189 11.99 1.75 3.90
CA ASN A 189 12.40 2.73 2.91
C ASN A 189 12.67 2.10 1.53
N GLN A 190 13.28 0.92 1.52
CA GLN A 190 13.52 0.16 0.29
C GLN A 190 12.19 -0.27 -0.34
N GLN A 191 11.26 -0.85 0.41
CA GLN A 191 9.92 -1.21 -0.08
C GLN A 191 9.16 0.02 -0.60
N LEU A 192 9.24 1.18 0.06
CA LEU A 192 8.64 2.43 -0.41
C LEU A 192 9.27 2.90 -1.74
N SER A 193 10.60 2.82 -1.84
CA SER A 193 11.33 3.19 -3.07
C SER A 193 10.98 2.25 -4.21
N GLU A 194 11.07 0.94 -4.00
CA GLU A 194 10.73 -0.08 -4.98
C GLU A 194 9.28 0.05 -5.46
N LEU A 195 8.34 0.29 -4.54
CA LEU A 195 6.95 0.54 -4.90
C LEU A 195 6.79 1.82 -5.73
N SER A 196 7.55 2.88 -5.42
CA SER A 196 7.52 4.13 -6.18
C SER A 196 8.07 3.93 -7.60
N ASP A 197 9.16 3.17 -7.73
CA ASP A 197 9.76 2.83 -9.01
C ASP A 197 8.83 1.94 -9.83
N GLN A 198 8.27 0.88 -9.22
CA GLN A 198 7.30 0.00 -9.86
C GLN A 198 6.02 0.74 -10.24
N ALA A 199 5.54 1.66 -9.40
CA ALA A 199 4.39 2.48 -9.73
C ALA A 199 4.70 3.38 -10.93
N SER A 200 5.86 4.05 -10.95
CA SER A 200 6.25 4.94 -12.04
C SER A 200 6.44 4.16 -13.35
N GLN A 201 7.24 3.10 -13.33
CA GLN A 201 7.48 2.24 -14.49
C GLN A 201 6.20 1.55 -14.98
N GLY A 202 5.35 1.09 -14.06
CA GLY A 202 4.07 0.51 -14.38
C GLY A 202 3.13 1.52 -15.04
N LEU A 203 3.14 2.78 -14.61
CA LEU A 203 2.38 3.86 -15.24
C LEU A 203 2.89 4.16 -16.64
N ASP A 204 4.20 4.25 -16.82
CA ASP A 204 4.82 4.53 -18.11
C ASP A 204 4.58 3.39 -19.09
N LYS A 205 4.66 2.14 -18.62
CA LYS A 205 4.33 0.96 -19.43
C LYS A 205 2.85 0.94 -19.81
N VAL A 206 1.94 1.30 -18.91
CA VAL A 206 0.51 1.43 -19.21
C VAL A 206 0.27 2.53 -20.25
N ARG A 207 0.92 3.70 -20.10
CA ARG A 207 0.87 4.79 -21.09
C ARG A 207 1.40 4.33 -22.45
N GLU A 208 2.52 3.62 -22.49
CA GLU A 208 3.09 3.10 -23.73
C GLU A 208 2.20 2.06 -24.39
N LEU A 209 1.66 1.11 -23.62
CA LEU A 209 0.76 0.09 -24.12
C LEU A 209 -0.50 0.73 -24.71
N ASN A 210 -1.05 1.74 -24.05
CA ASN A 210 -2.21 2.49 -24.55
C ASN A 210 -1.89 3.27 -25.83
N LYS A 211 -0.73 3.94 -25.91
CA LYS A 211 -0.28 4.59 -27.15
C LYS A 211 -0.07 3.58 -28.29
N LYS A 212 0.44 2.39 -27.97
CA LYS A 212 0.67 1.32 -28.94
C LYS A 212 -0.62 0.63 -29.37
N SER A 213 -1.66 0.58 -28.52
CA SER A 213 -2.96 -0.04 -28.84
C SER A 213 -3.88 0.85 -29.66
N GLN A 214 -3.77 2.19 -29.56
CA GLN A 214 -4.51 3.15 -30.40
C GLN A 214 -4.50 2.79 -31.91
N PRO A 215 -3.36 2.53 -32.58
CA PRO A 215 -3.34 2.18 -34.00
C PRO A 215 -3.78 0.74 -34.34
N TYR A 216 -3.96 -0.14 -33.35
CA TYR A 216 -4.50 -1.49 -33.59
C TYR A 216 -6.03 -1.53 -33.48
N LEU A 217 -6.65 -0.63 -32.70
CA LEU A 217 -8.11 -0.45 -32.69
C LEU A 217 -8.62 0.13 -34.02
N GLU A 218 -7.83 0.98 -34.68
CA GLU A 218 -8.12 1.48 -36.04
C GLU A 218 -8.03 0.40 -37.15
N LYS A 219 -7.32 -0.71 -36.91
CA LYS A 219 -7.02 -1.73 -37.95
C LYS A 219 -7.82 -3.02 -37.82
N VAL A 220 -8.64 -3.16 -36.78
CA VAL A 220 -9.54 -4.30 -36.58
C VAL A 220 -10.98 -3.98 -37.04
N LYS A 221 -11.22 -2.77 -37.57
CA LYS A 221 -12.37 -2.46 -38.46
C LYS A 221 -12.08 -2.90 -39.88
#